data_AF-A0AAE1XIY7-F1
#
_entry.id   AF-A0AAE1XIY7-F1
#
_cell.length_a   1.000
_cell.length_b   1.000
_cell.length_c   1.000
_cell.angle_alpha   90.00
_cell.angle_beta   90.00
_cell.angle_gamma   90.00
#
_symmetry.space_group_name_H-M   'P 1'
#
loop_
_entity.id
_entity.type
_entity.pdbx_description
1 polymer ?
#
loop_
_entity_poly.entity_id
_entity_poly.type
_entity_poly.pdbx_seq_one_letter_code
_entity_poly.pdbx_strand_id
1 'polypeptide(L)'
;MIDGNRFLLKFHHTVDRDRVMEGAPWAFDKSLLVLRSFGENENLDTVNLDHCDFYIYVYNLPVGKMTKEMAEFIGNKIRIFRDVDMDSDRVIWGSNFGFQSTLGSHYQGS
;
A
#
# COMPACT_ATOMS: atom_id res chain seq x y z
N MET A 1 -16.76 13.61 18.17
CA MET A 1 -15.64 14.27 17.47
C MET A 1 -14.79 13.14 16.95
N ILE A 2 -14.60 13.05 15.64
CA ILE A 2 -13.59 12.16 15.09
C ILE A 2 -12.25 12.72 15.59
N ASP A 3 -11.49 11.91 16.32
CA ASP A 3 -10.24 12.31 16.99
C ASP A 3 -9.20 12.84 15.97
N GLY A 4 -8.24 13.64 16.43
CA GLY A 4 -7.29 14.37 15.60
C GLY A 4 -6.54 13.45 14.63
N ASN A 5 -6.60 13.76 13.33
CA ASN A 5 -5.99 13.06 12.18
C ASN A 5 -6.82 11.94 11.52
N ARG A 6 -8.11 11.83 11.83
CA ARG A 6 -9.04 10.98 11.07
C ARG A 6 -9.97 11.84 10.19
N PHE A 7 -10.18 11.40 8.96
CA PHE A 7 -11.00 12.11 7.97
C PHE A 7 -11.98 11.16 7.30
N LEU A 8 -13.18 11.67 7.00
CA LEU A 8 -14.19 10.93 6.25
C LEU A 8 -14.27 11.49 4.82
N LEU A 9 -13.95 10.66 3.84
CA LEU A 9 -14.11 10.97 2.42
C LEU A 9 -15.41 10.34 1.92
N LYS A 10 -16.29 11.16 1.35
CA LYS A 10 -17.53 10.70 0.72
C LYS A 10 -17.45 10.92 -0.79
N PHE A 11 -17.62 9.84 -1.54
CA PHE A 11 -17.62 9.86 -3.00
C PHE A 11 -19.05 9.80 -3.52
N HIS A 12 -19.33 10.51 -4.61
CA HIS A 12 -20.63 10.43 -5.29
C HIS A 12 -20.74 9.17 -6.16
N HIS A 13 -19.63 8.73 -6.75
CA HIS A 13 -19.54 7.53 -7.58
C HIS A 13 -18.55 6.54 -6.99
N THR A 14 -18.89 5.25 -7.05
CA THR A 14 -18.00 4.17 -6.62
C THR A 14 -16.72 4.11 -7.44
N VAL A 15 -16.79 4.46 -8.73
CA VAL A 15 -15.63 4.52 -9.64
C VAL A 15 -14.57 5.52 -9.13
N ASP A 16 -14.99 6.67 -8.60
CA ASP A 16 -14.03 7.66 -8.08
C ASP A 16 -13.42 7.20 -6.77
N ARG A 17 -14.20 6.54 -5.90
CA ARG A 17 -13.69 5.88 -4.70
C ARG A 17 -12.63 4.84 -5.08
N ASP A 18 -12.94 3.97 -6.02
CA ASP A 18 -12.07 2.85 -6.40
C ASP A 18 -10.76 3.37 -6.99
N ARG A 19 -10.82 4.38 -7.88
CA ARG A 19 -9.63 5.07 -8.40
C ARG A 19 -8.76 5.66 -7.29
N VAL A 20 -9.36 6.29 -6.27
CA VAL A 20 -8.61 6.83 -5.13
C VAL A 20 -8.01 5.71 -4.30
N MET A 21 -8.72 4.61 -4.07
CA MET A 21 -8.18 3.46 -3.33
C MET A 21 -7.02 2.79 -4.07
N GLU A 22 -7.13 2.62 -5.39
CA GLU A 22 -6.10 2.02 -6.25
C GLU A 22 -4.86 2.91 -6.41
N GLY A 23 -5.01 4.24 -6.35
CA GLY A 23 -3.89 5.18 -6.46
C GLY A 23 -3.02 5.31 -5.21
N ALA A 24 -3.28 4.55 -4.15
CA ALA A 24 -2.45 4.56 -2.95
C ALA A 24 -1.00 4.08 -3.24
N PRO A 25 0.01 4.59 -2.51
CA PRO A 25 -0.09 5.47 -1.35
C PRO A 25 -0.29 6.95 -1.73
N TRP A 26 -1.08 7.66 -0.93
CA TRP A 26 -1.25 9.11 -1.09
C TRP A 26 -0.42 9.88 -0.07
N ALA A 27 0.26 10.92 -0.51
CA ALA A 27 0.91 11.88 0.37
C ALA A 27 0.19 13.22 0.33
N PHE A 28 -0.09 13.79 1.51
CA PHE A 28 -0.61 15.14 1.65
C PHE A 28 0.21 15.87 2.71
N ASP A 29 0.72 17.06 2.37
CA ASP A 29 1.57 17.87 3.25
C ASP A 29 2.68 17.05 3.96
N LYS A 30 3.46 16.31 3.16
CA LYS A 30 4.56 15.44 3.61
C LYS A 30 4.15 14.30 4.56
N SER A 31 2.85 14.05 4.71
CA SER A 31 2.29 12.98 5.54
C SER A 31 1.62 11.92 4.68
N LEU A 32 1.80 10.64 5.04
CA LEU A 32 1.15 9.51 4.37
C LEU A 32 -0.32 9.44 4.79
N LEU A 33 -1.24 9.40 3.82
CA LEU A 33 -2.66 9.17 4.06
C LEU A 33 -2.95 7.67 4.02
N VAL A 34 -3.40 7.12 5.15
CA VAL A 34 -3.91 5.76 5.24
C VAL A 34 -5.39 5.77 4.87
N LEU A 35 -5.74 5.14 3.75
CA LEU A 35 -7.11 5.04 3.26
C LEU A 35 -7.66 3.63 3.48
N ARG A 36 -8.88 3.55 4.02
CA ARG A 36 -9.60 2.30 4.23
C ARG A 36 -11.10 2.51 3.98
N SER A 37 -11.70 1.63 3.19
CA SER A 37 -13.15 1.50 3.15
C SER A 37 -13.65 0.76 4.39
N PHE A 38 -14.77 1.22 4.96
CA PHE A 38 -15.38 0.65 6.15
C PHE A 38 -16.84 0.29 5.85
N GLY A 39 -17.37 -0.74 6.52
CA GLY A 39 -18.76 -1.16 6.37
C GLY A 39 -19.76 -0.22 7.06
N GLU A 40 -21.04 -0.31 6.71
CA GLU A 40 -22.11 0.54 7.25
C GLU A 40 -22.25 0.49 8.78
N ASN A 41 -21.80 -0.61 9.40
CA ASN A 41 -21.89 -0.85 10.85
C ASN A 41 -20.55 -0.71 11.58
N GLU A 42 -19.49 -0.24 10.92
CA GLU A 42 -18.21 -0.02 11.58
C GLU A 42 -18.18 1.31 12.33
N ASN A 43 -17.65 1.30 13.56
CA ASN A 43 -17.43 2.53 14.31
C ASN A 43 -16.18 3.24 13.79
N LEU A 44 -16.38 4.42 13.19
CA LEU A 44 -15.33 5.28 12.62
C LEU A 44 -14.23 5.65 13.61
N ASP A 45 -14.52 5.70 14.90
CA ASP A 45 -13.54 6.01 15.94
C ASP A 45 -12.62 4.81 16.24
N THR A 46 -13.09 3.59 15.95
CA THR A 46 -12.33 2.34 16.19
C THR A 46 -11.81 1.69 14.91
N VAL A 47 -12.13 2.23 13.73
CA VAL A 47 -11.57 1.73 12.45
C VAL A 47 -10.05 1.76 12.55
N ASN A 48 -9.42 0.61 12.32
CA ASN A 48 -7.97 0.52 12.32
C ASN A 48 -7.40 1.13 11.02
N LEU A 49 -6.49 2.08 11.17
CA LEU A 49 -5.79 2.82 10.11
C LEU A 49 -4.28 2.67 10.30
N ASP A 50 -3.84 1.45 10.57
CA ASP A 50 -2.45 1.12 10.83
C ASP A 50 -1.72 0.59 9.59
N HIS A 51 -2.38 0.53 8.44
CA HIS A 51 -1.92 -0.24 7.29
C HIS A 51 -2.15 0.55 5.99
N CYS A 52 -1.08 0.93 5.29
CA CYS A 52 -1.16 1.47 3.94
C CYS A 52 -0.44 0.54 2.98
N ASP A 53 -1.09 0.23 1.88
CA ASP A 53 -0.51 -0.53 0.79
C ASP A 53 0.30 0.42 -0.12
N PHE A 54 1.54 0.05 -0.45
CA PHE A 54 2.40 0.86 -1.33
C PHE A 54 3.33 0.05 -2.21
N TYR A 55 3.59 0.56 -3.42
CA TYR A 55 4.56 0.01 -4.35
C TYR A 55 5.99 0.28 -3.89
N ILE A 56 6.77 -0.79 -3.77
CA ILE A 56 8.21 -0.74 -3.52
C ILE A 56 8.91 -1.10 -4.80
N TYR A 57 9.91 -0.34 -5.22
CA TYR A 57 10.77 -0.64 -6.36
C TYR A 57 12.13 -1.17 -5.88
N VAL A 58 12.50 -2.39 -6.27
CA VAL A 58 13.82 -2.96 -5.98
C VAL A 58 14.77 -2.76 -7.15
N TYR A 59 15.72 -1.84 -6.98
CA TYR A 59 16.75 -1.51 -7.97
C TYR A 59 17.96 -2.45 -7.87
N ASN A 60 18.69 -2.59 -9.00
CA ASN A 60 19.95 -3.35 -9.08
C ASN A 60 19.87 -4.82 -8.65
N LEU A 61 18.69 -5.43 -8.76
CA LEU A 61 18.53 -6.87 -8.55
C LEU A 61 19.20 -7.62 -9.71
N PRO A 62 20.09 -8.61 -9.49
CA PRO A 62 20.68 -9.38 -10.58
C PRO A 62 19.59 -10.03 -11.44
N VAL A 63 19.79 -10.12 -12.76
CA VAL A 63 18.78 -10.66 -13.70
C VAL A 63 18.29 -12.06 -13.28
N GLY A 64 19.18 -12.93 -12.83
CA GLY A 64 18.82 -14.27 -12.33
C GLY A 64 18.04 -14.29 -11.00
N LYS A 65 17.81 -13.13 -10.38
CA LYS A 65 17.05 -12.94 -9.14
C LYS A 65 15.77 -12.13 -9.35
N MET A 66 15.50 -11.62 -10.55
CA MET A 66 14.25 -10.94 -10.91
C MET A 66 13.12 -11.97 -11.12
N THR A 67 12.76 -12.69 -10.05
CA THR A 67 11.71 -13.72 -10.09
C THR A 67 10.59 -13.40 -9.11
N LYS A 68 9.40 -13.97 -9.35
CA LYS A 68 8.25 -13.82 -8.45
C LYS A 68 8.56 -14.33 -7.04
N GLU A 69 9.36 -15.39 -6.91
CA GLU A 69 9.75 -15.94 -5.61
C GLU A 69 10.64 -14.95 -4.83
N MET A 70 11.52 -14.22 -5.53
CA MET A 70 12.31 -13.16 -4.90
C MET A 70 11.44 -11.96 -4.51
N ALA A 71 10.44 -11.62 -5.33
CA ALA A 71 9.37 -10.66 -5.01
C ALA A 71 8.77 -10.92 -3.65
N GLU A 72 8.27 -12.15 -3.52
CA GLU A 72 7.47 -12.58 -2.40
C GLU A 72 8.35 -12.69 -1.17
N PHE A 73 9.58 -13.18 -1.34
CA PHE A 73 10.58 -13.19 -0.28
C PHE A 73 10.87 -11.79 0.24
N ILE A 74 11.20 -10.82 -0.62
CA ILE A 74 11.50 -9.44 -0.20
C ILE A 74 10.25 -8.79 0.40
N GLY A 75 9.08 -8.95 -0.23
CA GLY A 75 7.85 -8.33 0.22
C GLY A 75 7.35 -8.86 1.56
N ASN A 76 7.47 -10.16 1.79
CA ASN A 76 7.17 -10.78 3.08
C ASN A 76 8.23 -10.47 4.15
N LYS A 77 9.46 -10.07 3.77
CA LYS A 77 10.45 -9.56 4.73
C LYS A 77 10.13 -8.16 5.22
N ILE A 78 9.47 -7.34 4.39
CA ILE A 78 9.00 -6.02 4.80
C ILE A 78 7.71 -6.15 5.57
N ARG A 79 6.69 -6.81 4.98
CA ARG A 79 5.49 -7.20 5.71
C ARG A 79 4.65 -8.29 5.04
N ILE A 80 3.69 -7.90 4.23
CA ILE A 80 2.76 -8.78 3.52
C ILE A 80 2.92 -8.45 2.05
N PHE A 81 3.39 -9.41 1.26
CA PHE A 81 3.40 -9.30 -0.20
C PHE A 81 1.96 -9.41 -0.73
N ARG A 82 1.54 -8.51 -1.61
CA ARG A 82 0.26 -8.66 -2.34
C ARG A 82 0.46 -9.20 -3.74
N ASP A 83 1.25 -8.50 -4.54
CA ASP A 83 1.46 -8.83 -5.94
C ASP A 83 2.75 -8.21 -6.47
N VAL A 84 3.17 -8.67 -7.65
CA VAL A 84 4.27 -8.13 -8.43
C VAL A 84 3.81 -7.83 -9.85
N ASP A 85 4.14 -6.63 -10.33
CA ASP A 85 4.07 -6.32 -11.75
C ASP A 85 5.33 -6.85 -12.47
N MET A 86 5.18 -7.90 -13.28
CA MET A 86 6.25 -8.47 -14.10
C MET A 86 5.87 -8.32 -15.57
N ASP A 87 6.57 -7.45 -16.29
CA ASP A 87 6.38 -7.31 -17.73
C ASP A 87 6.74 -8.65 -18.43
N SER A 88 5.87 -9.13 -19.33
CA SER A 88 5.93 -10.50 -19.86
C SER A 88 7.16 -10.77 -20.74
N ASP A 89 7.83 -9.71 -21.19
CA ASP A 89 9.09 -9.80 -21.92
C ASP A 89 10.26 -9.77 -20.92
N ARG A 90 10.98 -10.89 -20.87
CA ARG A 90 12.05 -11.25 -19.91
C ARG A 90 13.29 -10.33 -19.89
N VAL A 91 13.17 -9.08 -20.32
CA VAL A 91 14.21 -8.06 -20.21
C VAL A 91 13.58 -6.79 -19.63
N ILE A 92 13.56 -6.73 -18.30
CA ILE A 92 13.21 -5.53 -17.54
C ILE A 92 14.32 -4.49 -17.78
N TRP A 93 14.20 -3.71 -18.86
CA TRP A 93 15.03 -2.52 -19.08
C TRP A 93 14.64 -1.47 -18.03
N GLY A 94 15.47 -1.35 -16.99
CA GLY A 94 15.19 -0.49 -15.83
C GLY A 94 14.57 -1.31 -14.71
N SER A 95 15.43 -1.90 -13.88
CA SER A 95 15.17 -2.86 -12.81
C SER A 95 14.20 -2.32 -11.74
N ASN A 96 12.92 -2.25 -12.07
CA ASN A 96 11.89 -1.68 -11.22
C ASN A 96 10.94 -2.80 -10.83
N PHE A 97 11.20 -3.36 -9.66
CA PHE A 97 10.42 -4.46 -9.13
C PHE A 97 9.37 -3.91 -8.17
N GLY A 98 8.14 -3.68 -8.64
CA GLY A 98 7.02 -3.14 -7.87
C GLY A 98 6.32 -4.23 -7.05
N PHE A 99 6.26 -4.12 -5.72
CA PHE A 99 5.31 -4.93 -4.93
C PHE A 99 4.57 -4.09 -3.90
N GLN A 100 3.33 -4.45 -3.63
CA GLN A 100 2.50 -3.81 -2.64
C GLN A 100 2.79 -4.43 -1.26
N SER A 101 3.19 -3.59 -0.29
CA SER A 101 3.38 -4.00 1.11
C SER A 101 2.67 -3.04 2.05
N THR A 102 2.44 -3.50 3.27
CA THR A 102 1.72 -2.74 4.30
C THR A 102 2.71 -2.18 5.32
N LEU A 103 2.69 -0.88 5.63
CA LEU A 103 3.45 -0.29 6.76
C LEU A 103 2.49 0.00 7.91
N GLY A 104 2.89 -0.32 9.15
CA GLY A 104 2.14 0.11 10.32
C GLY A 104 2.98 0.68 11.43
N SER A 105 2.41 1.67 12.13
CA SER A 105 3.07 2.30 13.25
C SER A 105 3.09 1.34 14.44
N HIS A 106 4.28 0.97 14.88
CA HIS A 106 4.46 0.49 16.25
C HIS A 106 4.27 1.68 17.20
N TYR A 107 3.04 2.01 17.58
CA TYR A 107 2.79 2.79 18.77
C TYR A 107 2.83 1.83 19.97
N GLN A 108 4.01 1.66 20.56
CA GLN A 108 4.12 1.20 21.95
C GLN A 108 3.84 2.40 22.83
N GLY A 109 2.63 2.47 23.39
CA GLY A 109 2.29 3.41 24.44
C GLY A 109 2.99 3.04 25.75
N SER A 110 3.69 4.01 26.33
CA SER A 110 4.15 4.07 27.72
C SER A 110 3.00 4.30 28.70
#